data_AF-A0A952RHR0-F1
#
_entry.id   AF-A0A952RHR0-F1
#
_cell.length_a   1.000
_cell.length_b   1.000
_cell.length_c   1.000
_cell.angle_alpha   90.00
_cell.angle_beta   90.00
_cell.angle_gamma   90.00
#
_symmetry.space_group_name_H-M   'P 1'
#
loop_
_entity.id
_entity.type
_entity.pdbx_description
1 polymer ?
#
loop_
_entity_poly.entity_id
_entity_poly.type
_entity_poly.pdbx_seq_one_letter_code
_entity_poly.pdbx_strand_id
1 'polypeptide(L)'
;MNAKTRTSLIVAAPLVAVATLAVGLRIGAGSAFRAALVYAAPPGRAVAPDRPRPYAFQLTTYLEDRGVREVVAMRGLVVTALSDDGQESRWTGDSNVDGIAEVLLAFRGDVARIALRVEVPDEREPLAAGVVEMSQAPRIAHAPAAAAKPVRPSKREGDLGIDVFIDGDRLVVGATTLLFVHVARQRRAPWVVRATPEIGVRFERDEVRSGAGCGGVAVLEAVALGQAASALVEVTGEGGAKGTWFGTLPTAPGAFAIDVPRVIVAPSRAQAILVAPNAREHVYVEVDGEEGRELGAVLPLRVEPGDPLPRARLDLPELAPGIHWLVASGDPRGAEYMSGATIAKAFMVKDDADAGAAERLGADAGAGAAERSGADAGAAGAADAGAAERLGAAGVDSGAAERLGAPAVRSDARGAAERLGADAGAPAVAGAAERSGADASATRSDAVGGLGCDADVAARRGVVGFPRWLAIDGIATRGAQNRARHRRGLFIGLFALGAAALLEVLLLTAAAREAKLVLAQAESDAPERVTAKPPGGGVVVALLVAILGFAFLAALVVAKA
;
A
#
# COMPACT_ATOMS: atom_id res chain seq x y z
N MET A 1 -11.45 -41.61 59.89
CA MET A 1 -11.36 -40.16 59.57
C MET A 1 -12.34 -39.45 60.48
N ASN A 2 -11.94 -38.43 61.24
CA ASN A 2 -12.86 -37.78 62.19
C ASN A 2 -14.00 -37.07 61.44
N ALA A 3 -15.20 -37.04 62.04
CA ALA A 3 -16.40 -36.43 61.43
C ALA A 3 -16.13 -35.01 60.90
N LYS A 4 -15.41 -34.19 61.68
CA LYS A 4 -14.96 -32.84 61.29
C LYS A 4 -14.15 -32.82 59.98
N THR A 5 -13.22 -33.76 59.81
CA THR A 5 -12.38 -33.86 58.61
C THR A 5 -13.22 -34.22 57.38
N ARG A 6 -14.25 -35.06 57.55
CA ARG A 6 -15.15 -35.46 56.47
C ARG A 6 -16.07 -34.32 56.04
N THR A 7 -16.66 -33.59 56.99
CA THR A 7 -17.45 -32.39 56.70
C THR A 7 -16.60 -31.34 55.98
N SER A 8 -15.35 -31.15 56.42
CA SER A 8 -14.43 -30.21 55.76
C SER A 8 -14.14 -30.61 54.30
N LEU A 9 -13.96 -31.91 54.04
CA LEU A 9 -13.72 -32.43 52.68
C LEU A 9 -14.95 -32.28 51.76
N ILE A 10 -16.15 -32.52 52.29
CA ILE A 10 -17.41 -32.37 51.55
C ILE A 10 -17.59 -30.91 51.08
N VAL A 11 -17.17 -29.93 51.88
CA VAL A 11 -17.26 -28.51 51.53
C VAL A 11 -16.09 -28.05 50.67
N ALA A 12 -14.86 -28.47 50.99
CA ALA A 12 -13.66 -28.00 50.31
C ALA A 12 -13.56 -28.52 48.87
N ALA A 13 -13.95 -29.77 48.61
CA ALA A 13 -13.76 -30.36 47.28
C ALA A 13 -14.56 -29.67 46.16
N PRO A 14 -15.87 -29.37 46.31
CA PRO A 14 -16.62 -28.61 45.32
C PRO A 14 -16.04 -27.20 45.09
N LEU A 15 -15.59 -26.53 46.16
CA LEU A 15 -14.97 -25.21 46.05
C LEU A 15 -13.68 -25.25 45.24
N VAL A 16 -12.81 -26.24 45.48
CA VAL A 16 -11.57 -26.40 44.70
C VAL A 16 -11.89 -26.79 43.25
N ALA A 17 -12.90 -27.61 43.02
CA ALA A 17 -13.35 -27.98 41.67
C ALA A 17 -13.85 -26.77 40.88
N VAL A 18 -14.72 -25.95 41.49
CA VAL A 18 -15.24 -24.71 40.90
C VAL A 18 -14.11 -23.71 40.66
N ALA A 19 -13.17 -23.57 41.61
CA ALA A 19 -12.00 -22.71 41.43
C ALA A 19 -11.12 -23.20 40.26
N THR A 20 -10.88 -24.51 40.16
CA THR A 20 -10.10 -25.11 39.07
C THR A 20 -10.81 -24.94 37.73
N LEU A 21 -12.13 -25.11 37.69
CA LEU A 21 -12.95 -24.84 36.51
C LEU A 21 -12.86 -23.37 36.10
N ALA A 22 -13.02 -22.44 37.05
CA ALA A 22 -12.93 -21.00 36.77
C ALA A 22 -11.55 -20.62 36.22
N VAL A 23 -10.47 -21.19 36.77
CA VAL A 23 -9.11 -21.01 36.24
C VAL A 23 -8.98 -21.66 34.86
N GLY A 24 -9.47 -22.87 34.65
CA GLY A 24 -9.45 -23.56 33.34
C GLY A 24 -10.23 -22.80 32.26
N LEU A 25 -11.39 -22.26 32.61
CA LEU A 25 -12.19 -21.38 31.74
C LEU A 25 -11.49 -20.04 31.49
N ARG A 26 -10.79 -19.48 32.47
CA ARG A 26 -10.00 -18.25 32.29
C ARG A 26 -8.79 -18.45 31.39
N ILE A 27 -8.09 -19.57 31.54
CA ILE A 27 -7.00 -19.99 30.62
C ILE A 27 -7.58 -20.25 29.22
N GLY A 28 -8.79 -20.81 29.16
CA GLY A 28 -9.42 -21.15 27.90
C GLY A 28 -10.10 -19.97 27.21
N ALA A 29 -10.54 -18.95 27.94
CA ALA A 29 -11.12 -17.75 27.37
C ALA A 29 -10.03 -17.08 26.52
N GLY A 30 -10.15 -17.23 25.20
CA GLY A 30 -9.17 -16.67 24.28
C GLY A 30 -9.03 -15.18 24.58
N SER A 31 -7.81 -14.73 24.86
CA SER A 31 -7.52 -13.32 24.95
C SER A 31 -7.59 -12.73 23.54
N ALA A 32 -7.98 -11.47 23.44
CA ALA A 32 -7.72 -10.71 22.23
C ALA A 32 -6.22 -10.83 21.89
N PHE A 33 -5.91 -10.99 20.61
CA PHE A 33 -4.52 -11.08 20.18
C PHE A 33 -4.29 -10.21 18.95
N ARG A 34 -3.08 -9.68 18.87
CA ARG A 34 -2.59 -8.98 17.70
C ARG A 34 -1.98 -9.98 16.73
N ALA A 35 -2.18 -9.74 15.45
CA ALA A 35 -1.63 -10.53 14.36
C ALA A 35 -1.36 -9.64 13.14
N ALA A 36 -0.57 -10.16 12.20
CA ALA A 36 -0.34 -9.53 10.91
C ALA A 36 -0.60 -10.51 9.77
N LEU A 37 -1.13 -10.00 8.66
CA LEU A 37 -1.09 -10.67 7.37
C LEU A 37 0.08 -10.08 6.58
N VAL A 38 0.88 -10.93 5.96
CA VAL A 38 2.02 -10.53 5.14
C VAL A 38 1.71 -10.88 3.70
N TYR A 39 1.63 -9.86 2.86
CA TYR A 39 1.49 -9.99 1.42
C TYR A 39 2.85 -9.75 0.77
N ALA A 40 3.28 -10.63 -0.11
CA ALA A 40 4.52 -10.47 -0.87
C ALA A 40 4.21 -10.06 -2.30
N ALA A 41 5.12 -9.30 -2.91
CA ALA A 41 5.12 -9.00 -4.34
C ALA A 41 6.32 -9.68 -5.02
N PRO A 42 6.24 -9.99 -6.33
CA PRO A 42 7.40 -10.47 -7.06
C PRO A 42 8.55 -9.47 -6.95
N PRO A 43 9.81 -9.90 -6.75
CA PRO A 43 10.90 -8.98 -6.49
C PRO A 43 11.30 -8.23 -7.77
N GLY A 44 11.54 -6.92 -7.62
CA GLY A 44 12.10 -6.08 -8.68
C GLY A 44 13.52 -6.48 -9.09
N ARG A 45 14.06 -5.88 -10.14
CA ARG A 45 15.38 -6.17 -10.70
C ARG A 45 16.47 -5.47 -9.87
N ALA A 46 17.57 -6.19 -9.59
CA ALA A 46 18.74 -5.55 -8.99
C ALA A 46 19.32 -4.47 -9.92
N VAL A 47 19.67 -3.31 -9.37
CA VAL A 47 20.28 -2.19 -10.12
C VAL A 47 21.55 -2.63 -10.85
N ALA A 48 22.37 -3.44 -10.18
CA ALA A 48 23.56 -4.07 -10.71
C ALA A 48 23.76 -5.46 -10.07
N PRO A 49 24.53 -6.38 -10.68
CA PRO A 49 24.67 -7.76 -10.20
C PRO A 49 25.20 -7.91 -8.76
N ASP A 50 25.99 -6.94 -8.28
CA ASP A 50 26.58 -6.89 -6.94
C ASP A 50 25.73 -6.11 -5.93
N ARG A 51 24.68 -5.43 -6.39
CA ARG A 51 23.78 -4.65 -5.54
C ARG A 51 22.66 -5.52 -4.97
N PRO A 52 22.20 -5.22 -3.75
CA PRO A 52 21.04 -5.89 -3.20
C PRO A 52 19.80 -5.73 -4.09
N ARG A 53 19.09 -6.84 -4.32
CA ARG A 53 17.78 -6.89 -4.97
C ARG A 53 16.69 -6.53 -3.95
N PRO A 54 15.73 -5.65 -4.29
CA PRO A 54 14.62 -5.30 -3.40
C PRO A 54 13.55 -6.40 -3.36
N TYR A 55 12.98 -6.60 -2.17
CA TYR A 55 11.85 -7.48 -1.88
C TYR A 55 10.80 -6.69 -1.13
N ALA A 56 9.69 -6.40 -1.80
CA ALA A 56 8.59 -5.63 -1.24
C ALA A 56 7.51 -6.52 -0.61
N PHE A 57 7.11 -6.17 0.60
CA PHE A 57 6.02 -6.80 1.34
C PHE A 57 5.04 -5.74 1.83
N GLN A 58 3.75 -6.04 1.82
CA GLN A 58 2.74 -5.25 2.50
C GLN A 58 2.27 -6.01 3.74
N LEU A 59 2.26 -5.33 4.88
CA LEU A 59 1.70 -5.85 6.12
C LEU A 59 0.31 -5.26 6.34
N THR A 60 -0.62 -6.09 6.82
CA THR A 60 -1.89 -5.62 7.39
C THR A 60 -2.00 -6.09 8.83
N THR A 61 -2.13 -5.17 9.77
CA THR A 61 -2.16 -5.44 11.21
C THR A 61 -3.58 -5.51 11.74
N TYR A 62 -3.85 -6.54 12.54
CA TYR A 62 -5.18 -6.85 13.08
C TYR A 62 -5.16 -7.03 14.59
N LEU A 63 -6.28 -6.66 15.22
CA LEU A 63 -6.70 -7.14 16.53
C LEU A 63 -7.82 -8.16 16.32
N GLU A 64 -7.62 -9.40 16.74
CA GLU A 64 -8.68 -10.40 16.80
C GLU A 64 -9.16 -10.56 18.25
N ASP A 65 -10.43 -10.24 18.50
CA ASP A 65 -11.10 -10.48 19.79
C ASP A 65 -12.37 -11.30 19.57
N ARG A 66 -12.40 -12.52 20.13
CA ARG A 66 -13.55 -13.46 20.06
C ARG A 66 -14.09 -13.68 18.64
N GLY A 67 -13.19 -13.74 17.65
CA GLY A 67 -13.53 -13.97 16.24
C GLY A 67 -13.94 -12.72 15.46
N VAL A 68 -14.01 -11.57 16.11
CA VAL A 68 -14.11 -10.27 15.42
C VAL A 68 -12.70 -9.81 15.08
N ARG A 69 -12.48 -9.45 13.82
CA ARG A 69 -11.21 -8.92 13.32
C ARG A 69 -11.35 -7.44 13.03
N GLU A 70 -10.52 -6.65 13.68
CA GLU A 70 -10.43 -5.22 13.47
C GLU A 70 -9.05 -4.88 12.93
N VAL A 71 -9.01 -4.09 11.87
CA VAL A 71 -7.76 -3.53 11.34
C VAL A 71 -7.33 -2.41 12.29
N VAL A 72 -6.09 -2.47 12.77
CA VAL A 72 -5.60 -1.50 13.76
C VAL A 72 -4.22 -1.00 13.39
N ALA A 73 -3.98 0.30 13.58
CA ALA A 73 -2.66 0.90 13.51
C ALA A 73 -1.75 0.34 14.62
N MET A 74 -0.51 0.03 14.29
CA MET A 74 0.48 -0.49 15.23
C MET A 74 1.79 0.27 15.09
N ARG A 75 2.40 0.61 16.22
CA ARG A 75 3.69 1.31 16.27
C ARG A 75 4.82 0.36 16.62
N GLY A 76 6.02 0.70 16.16
CA GLY A 76 7.25 -0.04 16.48
C GLY A 76 7.26 -1.45 15.92
N LEU A 77 6.66 -1.66 14.74
CA LEU A 77 6.78 -2.93 14.02
C LEU A 77 8.24 -3.18 13.69
N VAL A 78 8.70 -4.41 13.95
CA VAL A 78 10.00 -4.92 13.56
C VAL A 78 9.78 -6.11 12.64
N VAL A 79 10.33 -6.04 11.44
CA VAL A 79 10.33 -7.16 10.51
C VAL A 79 11.76 -7.62 10.33
N THR A 80 12.02 -8.87 10.70
CA THR A 80 13.30 -9.53 10.47
C THR A 80 13.09 -10.62 9.43
N ALA A 81 13.97 -10.66 8.45
CA ALA A 81 13.93 -11.61 7.37
C ALA A 81 15.31 -12.25 7.18
N LEU A 82 15.33 -13.58 7.09
CA LEU A 82 16.52 -14.39 6.90
C LEU A 82 16.36 -15.18 5.60
N SER A 83 17.25 -14.97 4.64
CA SER A 83 17.30 -15.76 3.40
C SER A 83 17.82 -17.18 3.65
N ASP A 84 17.68 -18.05 2.65
CA ASP A 84 18.18 -19.42 2.68
C ASP A 84 19.72 -19.54 2.71
N ASP A 85 20.44 -18.52 2.22
CA ASP A 85 21.89 -18.40 2.33
C ASP A 85 22.36 -17.70 3.62
N GLY A 86 21.44 -17.35 4.52
CA GLY A 86 21.73 -16.80 5.84
C GLY A 86 21.96 -15.29 5.89
N GLN A 87 21.66 -14.55 4.82
CA GLN A 87 21.64 -13.08 4.86
C GLN A 87 20.44 -12.60 5.69
N GLU A 88 20.68 -11.66 6.60
CA GLU A 88 19.64 -11.02 7.41
C GLU A 88 19.33 -9.62 6.85
N SER A 89 18.04 -9.33 6.66
CA SER A 89 17.53 -7.99 6.37
C SER A 89 16.49 -7.62 7.42
N ARG A 90 16.51 -6.37 7.85
CA ARG A 90 15.63 -5.87 8.92
C ARG A 90 14.97 -4.56 8.51
N TRP A 91 13.68 -4.45 8.81
CA TRP A 91 12.90 -3.24 8.66
C TRP A 91 12.24 -2.87 9.99
N THR A 92 12.10 -1.58 10.23
CA THR A 92 11.38 -1.05 11.40
C THR A 92 10.51 0.12 11.00
N GLY A 93 9.29 0.19 11.51
CA GLY A 93 8.37 1.28 11.21
C GLY A 93 7.02 1.10 11.89
N ASP A 94 6.04 1.86 11.43
CA ASP A 94 4.67 1.83 11.96
C ASP A 94 3.72 1.44 10.83
N SER A 95 2.57 0.83 11.18
CA SER A 95 1.43 0.76 10.27
C SER A 95 0.56 2.01 10.43
N ASN A 96 -0.06 2.44 9.34
CA ASN A 96 -0.88 3.64 9.29
C ASN A 96 -2.29 3.40 9.92
N VAL A 97 -3.19 4.38 9.76
CA VAL A 97 -4.57 4.31 10.26
C VAL A 97 -5.38 3.16 9.65
N ASP A 98 -5.01 2.70 8.45
CA ASP A 98 -5.61 1.55 7.78
C ASP A 98 -4.92 0.24 8.19
N GLY A 99 -4.07 0.25 9.22
CA GLY A 99 -3.29 -0.91 9.65
C GLY A 99 -2.30 -1.42 8.61
N ILE A 100 -1.91 -0.60 7.63
CA ILE A 100 -1.00 -0.99 6.54
C ILE A 100 0.42 -0.48 6.80
N ALA A 101 1.40 -1.34 6.58
CA ALA A 101 2.80 -0.95 6.46
C ALA A 101 3.40 -1.53 5.18
N GLU A 102 4.14 -0.71 4.44
CA GLU A 102 4.93 -1.16 3.30
C GLU A 102 6.37 -1.41 3.76
N VAL A 103 6.85 -2.62 3.51
CA VAL A 103 8.10 -3.15 4.03
C VAL A 103 9.00 -3.48 2.85
N LEU A 104 10.14 -2.82 2.79
CA LEU A 104 11.18 -3.08 1.80
C LEU A 104 12.37 -3.75 2.48
N LEU A 105 12.71 -4.94 2.00
CA LEU A 105 13.88 -5.71 2.42
C LEU A 105 14.82 -5.87 1.23
N ALA A 106 16.10 -6.07 1.49
CA ALA A 106 17.08 -6.18 0.40
C ALA A 106 18.08 -7.29 0.67
N PHE A 107 18.34 -8.11 -0.35
CA PHE A 107 19.24 -9.26 -0.28
C PHE A 107 20.16 -9.27 -1.49
N ARG A 108 21.40 -9.76 -1.34
CA ARG A 108 22.30 -9.93 -2.49
C ARG A 108 21.91 -11.19 -3.26
N GLY A 109 21.76 -11.05 -4.58
CA GLY A 109 21.38 -12.15 -5.47
C GLY A 109 19.91 -12.54 -5.35
N ASP A 110 19.57 -13.65 -6.02
CA ASP A 110 18.23 -14.20 -6.01
C ASP A 110 18.01 -15.11 -4.79
N VAL A 111 17.05 -14.75 -3.96
CA VAL A 111 16.63 -15.53 -2.79
C VAL A 111 15.41 -16.39 -3.14
N ALA A 112 15.51 -17.70 -2.91
CA ALA A 112 14.38 -18.61 -3.15
C ALA A 112 13.41 -18.66 -1.97
N ARG A 113 13.92 -18.55 -0.73
CA ARG A 113 13.14 -18.68 0.50
C ARG A 113 13.52 -17.59 1.49
N ILE A 114 12.50 -16.95 2.09
CA ILE A 114 12.70 -15.92 3.12
C ILE A 114 11.95 -16.32 4.39
N ALA A 115 12.68 -16.65 5.45
CA ALA A 115 12.10 -16.82 6.79
C ALA A 115 11.83 -15.43 7.38
N LEU A 116 10.56 -15.06 7.52
CA LEU A 116 10.12 -13.73 7.93
C LEU A 116 9.43 -13.79 9.28
N ARG A 117 9.75 -12.82 10.15
CA ARG A 117 9.17 -12.66 11.48
C ARG A 117 8.77 -11.20 11.69
N VAL A 118 7.52 -10.97 12.07
CA VAL A 118 6.93 -9.66 12.34
C VAL A 118 6.64 -9.55 13.84
N GLU A 119 7.18 -8.53 14.49
CA GLU A 119 7.13 -8.35 15.94
C GLU A 119 6.74 -6.92 16.31
N VAL A 120 6.27 -6.75 17.54
CA VAL A 120 6.17 -5.45 18.23
C VAL A 120 6.76 -5.61 19.63
N PRO A 121 7.47 -4.61 20.19
CA PRO A 121 8.22 -4.74 21.45
C PRO A 121 7.40 -5.24 22.65
N ASP A 122 6.11 -4.90 22.70
CA ASP A 122 5.24 -5.20 23.84
C ASP A 122 4.55 -6.57 23.75
N GLU A 123 4.74 -7.30 22.65
CA GLU A 123 4.15 -8.62 22.44
C GLU A 123 5.19 -9.72 22.67
N ARG A 124 4.82 -10.74 23.46
CA ARG A 124 5.70 -11.89 23.72
C ARG A 124 5.87 -12.81 22.50
N GLU A 125 4.87 -12.80 21.62
CA GLU A 125 4.81 -13.67 20.46
C GLU A 125 4.77 -12.83 19.19
N PRO A 126 5.42 -13.27 18.10
CA PRO A 126 5.40 -12.53 16.85
C PRO A 126 3.96 -12.42 16.31
N LEU A 127 3.65 -11.27 15.68
CA LEU A 127 2.38 -11.02 15.01
C LEU A 127 2.18 -11.96 13.82
N ALA A 128 3.27 -12.30 13.14
CA ALA A 128 3.34 -13.27 12.05
C ALA A 128 4.75 -13.87 11.99
N ALA A 129 4.85 -15.15 11.69
CA ALA A 129 6.13 -15.81 11.43
C ALA A 129 5.92 -16.96 10.44
N GLY A 130 6.82 -17.10 9.47
CA GLY A 130 6.70 -18.12 8.43
C GLY A 130 7.85 -18.07 7.42
N VAL A 131 7.83 -18.99 6.46
CA VAL A 131 8.76 -18.99 5.33
C VAL A 131 7.99 -18.61 4.07
N VAL A 132 8.47 -17.60 3.37
CA VAL A 132 7.95 -17.16 2.08
C VAL A 132 8.73 -17.86 0.98
N GLU A 133 8.05 -18.65 0.17
CA GLU A 133 8.62 -19.32 -1.00
C GLU A 133 8.44 -18.43 -2.24
N MET A 134 9.52 -17.88 -2.80
CA MET A 134 9.41 -16.99 -3.97
C MET A 134 8.89 -17.72 -5.22
N SER A 135 9.05 -19.04 -5.27
CA SER A 135 8.47 -19.87 -6.33
C SER A 135 6.92 -19.90 -6.34
N GLN A 136 6.28 -19.51 -5.23
CA GLN A 136 4.83 -19.36 -5.12
C GLN A 136 4.33 -18.00 -5.60
N ALA A 137 5.24 -17.07 -5.90
CA ALA A 137 4.86 -15.81 -6.53
C ALA A 137 3.97 -16.13 -7.74
N PRO A 138 2.79 -15.51 -7.85
CA PRO A 138 1.96 -15.66 -9.04
C PRO A 138 2.86 -15.41 -10.23
N ARG A 139 2.92 -16.38 -11.15
CA ARG A 139 3.54 -16.11 -12.44
C ARG A 139 2.72 -14.99 -13.02
N ILE A 140 3.28 -13.79 -12.98
CA ILE A 140 2.79 -12.72 -13.82
C ILE A 140 3.01 -13.32 -15.19
N ALA A 141 1.91 -13.73 -15.84
CA ALA A 141 1.97 -13.96 -17.26
C ALA A 141 2.44 -12.61 -17.77
N HIS A 142 3.75 -12.50 -18.01
CA HIS A 142 4.37 -11.37 -18.64
C HIS A 142 3.75 -11.35 -20.03
N ALA A 143 2.51 -10.90 -20.14
CA ALA A 143 2.02 -10.29 -21.34
C ALA A 143 3.04 -9.18 -21.52
N PRO A 144 3.98 -9.31 -22.46
CA PRO A 144 5.13 -8.42 -22.59
C PRO A 144 4.59 -7.01 -22.49
N ALA A 145 4.94 -6.31 -21.40
CA ALA A 145 4.21 -5.17 -20.82
C ALA A 145 3.02 -4.76 -21.68
N ALA A 146 1.85 -5.37 -21.40
CA ALA A 146 0.71 -5.37 -22.30
C ALA A 146 0.60 -4.02 -23.01
N ALA A 147 0.82 -4.00 -24.32
CA ALA A 147 0.88 -2.76 -25.08
C ALA A 147 -0.34 -1.91 -24.70
N ALA A 148 -0.09 -0.64 -24.36
CA ALA A 148 -1.15 0.29 -24.00
C ALA A 148 -2.22 0.21 -25.07
N LYS A 149 -3.48 0.11 -24.65
CA LYS A 149 -4.57 -0.02 -25.62
C LYS A 149 -4.94 1.38 -26.08
N PRO A 150 -5.00 1.63 -27.40
CA PRO A 150 -5.48 2.92 -27.86
C PRO A 150 -6.93 3.12 -27.38
N VAL A 151 -7.26 4.35 -27.03
CA VAL A 151 -8.61 4.76 -26.68
C VAL A 151 -9.52 4.44 -27.85
N ARG A 152 -10.61 3.71 -27.57
CA ARG A 152 -11.55 3.28 -28.59
C ARG A 152 -12.25 4.51 -29.21
N PRO A 153 -12.09 4.77 -30.51
CA PRO A 153 -12.83 5.84 -31.17
C PRO A 153 -14.32 5.49 -31.24
N SER A 154 -15.15 6.52 -31.14
CA SER A 154 -16.54 6.48 -31.60
C SER A 154 -16.62 6.70 -33.12
N LYS A 155 -15.68 7.46 -33.68
CA LYS A 155 -15.57 7.74 -35.11
C LYS A 155 -14.10 7.80 -35.53
N ARG A 156 -13.76 7.18 -36.66
CA ARG A 156 -12.43 7.22 -37.29
C ARG A 156 -12.59 7.27 -38.80
N GLU A 157 -12.11 8.35 -39.44
CA GLU A 157 -12.26 8.60 -40.87
C GLU A 157 -10.97 9.16 -41.49
N GLY A 158 -10.88 9.14 -42.83
CA GLY A 158 -9.78 9.70 -43.60
C GLY A 158 -8.68 8.70 -43.97
N ASP A 159 -7.68 9.19 -44.71
CA ASP A 159 -6.55 8.42 -45.22
C ASP A 159 -5.52 8.11 -44.14
N LEU A 160 -5.44 8.96 -43.11
CA LEU A 160 -4.51 8.83 -42.00
C LEU A 160 -5.20 8.15 -40.81
N GLY A 161 -4.78 6.92 -40.51
CA GLY A 161 -5.31 6.19 -39.36
C GLY A 161 -4.76 6.77 -38.05
N ILE A 162 -5.60 7.36 -37.21
CA ILE A 162 -5.21 7.92 -35.91
C ILE A 162 -5.53 6.95 -34.76
N ASP A 163 -4.56 6.72 -33.88
CA ASP A 163 -4.73 6.06 -32.60
C ASP A 163 -4.35 7.03 -31.47
N VAL A 164 -5.15 7.11 -30.41
CA VAL A 164 -4.90 8.00 -29.27
C VAL A 164 -4.62 7.15 -28.04
N PHE A 165 -3.53 7.43 -27.33
CA PHE A 165 -3.18 6.80 -26.06
C PHE A 165 -3.20 7.85 -24.96
N ILE A 166 -3.53 7.45 -23.74
CA ILE A 166 -3.51 8.32 -22.57
C ILE A 166 -2.42 7.84 -21.64
N ASP A 167 -1.59 8.76 -21.17
CA ASP A 167 -0.65 8.44 -20.10
C ASP A 167 -1.38 7.88 -18.87
N GLY A 168 -1.00 6.68 -18.43
CA GLY A 168 -1.68 5.98 -17.33
C GLY A 168 -3.09 5.51 -17.64
N ASP A 169 -3.43 5.35 -18.92
CA ASP A 169 -4.70 4.85 -19.46
C ASP A 169 -5.94 5.72 -19.17
N ARG A 170 -5.85 6.77 -18.34
CA ARG A 170 -6.99 7.61 -17.93
C ARG A 170 -6.55 9.04 -17.62
N LEU A 171 -7.43 10.00 -17.90
CA LEU A 171 -7.26 11.40 -17.51
C LEU A 171 -7.50 11.58 -16.01
N VAL A 172 -6.57 12.24 -15.32
CA VAL A 172 -6.77 12.67 -13.93
C VAL A 172 -7.57 13.97 -13.92
N VAL A 173 -8.70 13.98 -13.22
CA VAL A 173 -9.59 15.15 -13.18
C VAL A 173 -8.90 16.32 -12.48
N GLY A 174 -8.88 17.48 -13.13
CA GLY A 174 -8.24 18.70 -12.63
C GLY A 174 -6.72 18.74 -12.77
N ALA A 175 -6.09 17.74 -13.40
CA ALA A 175 -4.66 17.69 -13.60
C ALA A 175 -4.28 17.44 -15.07
N THR A 176 -3.14 18.00 -15.49
CA THR A 176 -2.61 17.80 -16.84
C THR A 176 -2.16 16.35 -17.04
N THR A 177 -2.72 15.74 -18.07
CA THR A 177 -2.40 14.37 -18.52
C THR A 177 -1.97 14.44 -19.98
N LEU A 178 -0.98 13.64 -20.37
CA LEU A 178 -0.51 13.60 -21.75
C LEU A 178 -1.38 12.66 -22.59
N LEU A 179 -1.74 13.11 -23.79
CA LEU A 179 -2.30 12.28 -24.84
C LEU A 179 -1.25 12.09 -25.93
N PHE A 180 -1.05 10.85 -26.34
CA PHE A 180 -0.16 10.50 -27.44
C PHE A 180 -1.02 10.17 -28.65
N VAL A 181 -0.96 11.03 -29.66
CA VAL A 181 -1.59 10.80 -30.94
C VAL A 181 -0.58 10.08 -31.81
N HIS A 182 -0.94 8.92 -32.33
CA HIS A 182 -0.11 8.11 -33.21
C HIS A 182 -0.80 7.97 -34.56
N VAL A 183 -0.07 8.24 -35.65
CA VAL A 183 -0.59 8.08 -37.01
C VAL A 183 -0.02 6.82 -37.64
N ALA A 184 -0.91 5.86 -37.86
CA ALA A 184 -0.57 4.60 -38.50
C ALA A 184 -0.01 4.84 -39.91
N ARG A 185 1.03 4.06 -40.27
CA ARG A 185 1.60 3.96 -41.63
C ARG A 185 2.40 5.14 -42.18
N GLN A 186 2.59 6.24 -41.45
CA GLN A 186 3.50 7.33 -41.85
C GLN A 186 4.54 7.64 -40.77
N ARG A 187 5.79 7.19 -40.99
CA ARG A 187 6.88 7.34 -40.01
C ARG A 187 7.80 8.56 -40.23
N ARG A 188 7.68 9.28 -41.35
CA ARG A 188 8.74 10.23 -41.77
C ARG A 188 8.27 11.61 -42.22
N ALA A 189 7.04 11.79 -42.68
CA ALA A 189 6.54 13.11 -43.06
C ALA A 189 6.05 13.85 -41.80
N PRO A 190 6.29 15.17 -41.68
CA PRO A 190 5.69 15.98 -40.61
C PRO A 190 4.17 16.09 -40.83
N TRP A 191 3.43 16.13 -39.74
CA TRP A 191 1.98 16.27 -39.72
C TRP A 191 1.57 17.24 -38.62
N VAL A 192 0.41 17.86 -38.82
CA VAL A 192 -0.20 18.79 -37.87
C VAL A 192 -1.37 18.08 -37.20
N VAL A 193 -1.35 18.04 -35.89
CA VAL A 193 -2.46 17.56 -35.06
C VAL A 193 -3.23 18.76 -34.55
N ARG A 194 -4.53 18.78 -34.80
CA ARG A 194 -5.47 19.70 -34.17
C ARG A 194 -6.39 18.94 -33.24
N ALA A 195 -6.52 19.39 -32.01
CA ALA A 195 -7.42 18.84 -31.02
C ALA A 195 -8.50 19.87 -30.68
N THR A 196 -9.76 19.51 -30.88
CA THR A 196 -10.90 20.33 -30.50
C THR A 196 -11.53 19.72 -29.25
N PRO A 197 -11.60 20.46 -28.13
CA PRO A 197 -12.28 19.99 -26.92
C PRO A 197 -13.78 19.91 -27.16
N GLU A 198 -14.41 18.86 -26.63
CA GLU A 198 -15.86 18.68 -26.68
C GLU A 198 -16.42 18.77 -25.25
N ILE A 199 -16.84 17.64 -24.67
CA ILE A 199 -17.37 17.61 -23.31
C ILE A 199 -16.22 17.44 -22.32
N GLY A 200 -16.15 18.31 -21.32
CA GLY A 200 -15.40 18.08 -20.08
C GLY A 200 -13.89 17.85 -20.22
N VAL A 201 -13.28 18.35 -21.29
CA VAL A 201 -11.82 18.36 -21.49
C VAL A 201 -11.38 19.75 -21.93
N ARG A 202 -10.17 20.13 -21.53
CA ARG A 202 -9.47 21.32 -22.02
C ARG A 202 -8.10 20.89 -22.52
N PHE A 203 -7.64 21.46 -23.63
CA PHE A 203 -6.28 21.31 -24.11
C PHE A 203 -5.46 22.55 -23.76
N GLU A 204 -4.17 22.37 -23.42
CA GLU A 204 -3.26 23.52 -23.26
C GLU A 204 -2.88 24.14 -24.60
N ARG A 205 -2.88 23.31 -25.65
CA ARG A 205 -2.67 23.72 -27.05
C ARG A 205 -3.61 22.93 -27.95
N ASP A 206 -4.34 23.66 -28.78
CA ASP A 206 -5.28 23.06 -29.74
C ASP A 206 -4.57 22.55 -30.99
N GLU A 207 -3.30 22.92 -31.22
CA GLU A 207 -2.53 22.50 -32.39
C GLU A 207 -1.08 22.18 -32.02
N VAL A 208 -0.59 21.01 -32.47
CA VAL A 208 0.79 20.55 -32.27
C VAL A 208 1.32 19.95 -33.57
N ARG A 209 2.55 20.32 -33.95
CA ARG A 209 3.26 19.68 -35.06
C ARG A 209 4.04 18.48 -34.55
N SER A 210 3.96 17.36 -35.26
CA SER A 210 4.77 16.19 -34.95
C SER A 210 6.26 16.52 -35.05
N GLY A 211 7.04 16.19 -34.02
CA GLY A 211 8.50 16.28 -34.11
C GLY A 211 9.05 15.34 -35.18
N ALA A 212 9.96 15.84 -36.03
CA ALA A 212 10.70 15.00 -36.95
C ALA A 212 11.58 14.02 -36.13
N GLY A 213 11.22 12.74 -36.08
CA GLY A 213 12.02 11.70 -35.43
C GLY A 213 11.30 10.82 -34.41
N CYS A 214 10.18 11.26 -33.84
CA CYS A 214 9.49 10.50 -32.78
C CYS A 214 8.50 9.45 -33.28
N GLY A 215 8.90 8.67 -34.29
CA GLY A 215 8.19 7.46 -34.68
C GLY A 215 6.73 7.66 -35.15
N GLY A 216 6.35 8.88 -35.54
CA GLY A 216 4.97 9.21 -35.91
C GLY A 216 4.05 9.48 -34.71
N VAL A 217 4.55 10.13 -33.66
CA VAL A 217 3.75 10.55 -32.50
C VAL A 217 3.78 12.06 -32.28
N ALA A 218 2.62 12.60 -31.92
CA ALA A 218 2.43 13.94 -31.41
C ALA A 218 1.86 13.89 -29.99
N VAL A 219 2.28 14.80 -29.13
CA VAL A 219 1.88 14.85 -27.73
C VAL A 219 0.98 16.06 -27.51
N LEU A 220 -0.19 15.83 -26.93
CA LEU A 220 -1.11 16.88 -26.49
C LEU A 220 -1.18 16.86 -24.96
N GLU A 221 -1.37 18.02 -24.36
CA GLU A 221 -1.62 18.17 -22.92
C GLU A 221 -3.10 18.43 -22.69
N ALA A 222 -3.76 17.53 -21.96
CA ALA A 222 -5.19 17.57 -21.71
C ALA A 222 -5.50 17.59 -20.22
N VAL A 223 -6.50 18.37 -19.83
CA VAL A 223 -7.05 18.42 -18.48
C VAL A 223 -8.51 17.98 -18.53
N ALA A 224 -8.85 16.90 -17.83
CA ALA A 224 -10.25 16.53 -17.64
C ALA A 224 -10.89 17.49 -16.62
N LEU A 225 -11.99 18.11 -17.00
CA LEU A 225 -12.75 19.05 -16.15
C LEU A 225 -13.84 18.33 -15.33
N GLY A 226 -14.12 17.06 -15.63
CA GLY A 226 -15.14 16.27 -14.95
C GLY A 226 -15.01 14.77 -15.24
N GLN A 227 -16.07 14.02 -14.95
CA GLN A 227 -16.09 12.56 -15.11
C GLN A 227 -16.24 12.09 -16.56
N ALA A 228 -16.76 12.95 -17.44
CA ALA A 228 -16.87 12.69 -18.87
C ALA A 228 -15.93 13.63 -19.61
N ALA A 229 -15.09 13.06 -20.47
CA ALA A 229 -14.19 13.79 -21.35
C ALA A 229 -14.33 13.25 -22.78
N SER A 230 -14.40 14.11 -23.79
CA SER A 230 -14.37 13.70 -25.20
C SER A 230 -13.63 14.73 -26.03
N ALA A 231 -13.00 14.28 -27.12
CA ALA A 231 -12.25 15.15 -28.00
C ALA A 231 -12.38 14.72 -29.46
N LEU A 232 -12.29 15.71 -30.35
CA LEU A 232 -12.05 15.54 -31.77
C LEU A 232 -10.56 15.79 -32.04
N VAL A 233 -9.89 14.83 -32.66
CA VAL A 233 -8.50 14.91 -33.08
C VAL A 233 -8.44 14.80 -34.59
N GLU A 234 -7.92 15.85 -35.23
CA GLU A 234 -7.74 15.92 -36.67
C GLU A 234 -6.25 15.92 -36.98
N VAL A 235 -5.85 15.19 -38.01
CA VAL A 235 -4.48 15.16 -38.51
C VAL A 235 -4.46 15.59 -39.95
N THR A 236 -3.56 16.52 -40.28
CA THR A 236 -3.22 16.87 -41.66
C THR A 236 -1.75 16.54 -41.93
N GLY A 237 -1.51 15.63 -42.88
CA GLY A 237 -0.18 15.24 -43.34
C GLY A 237 0.24 15.98 -44.62
N GLU A 238 1.43 15.64 -45.11
CA GLU A 238 1.95 16.11 -46.38
C GLU A 238 1.05 15.70 -47.56
N GLY A 239 0.98 16.52 -48.62
CA GLY A 239 0.11 16.27 -49.77
C GLY A 239 -1.38 16.42 -49.49
N GLY A 240 -1.75 16.95 -48.32
CA GLY A 240 -3.14 17.21 -47.93
C GLY A 240 -3.89 15.98 -47.45
N ALA A 241 -3.21 14.86 -47.17
CA ALA A 241 -3.81 13.68 -46.55
C ALA A 241 -4.40 14.05 -45.18
N LYS A 242 -5.61 13.58 -44.88
CA LYS A 242 -6.32 13.90 -43.64
C LYS A 242 -6.74 12.66 -42.88
N GLY A 243 -6.84 12.78 -41.57
CA GLY A 243 -7.44 11.80 -40.68
C GLY A 243 -8.27 12.48 -39.61
N THR A 244 -9.32 11.82 -39.16
CA THR A 244 -10.16 12.29 -38.05
C THR A 244 -10.40 11.16 -37.06
N TRP A 245 -10.24 11.46 -35.78
CA TRP A 245 -10.55 10.60 -34.65
C TRP A 245 -11.47 11.35 -33.70
N PHE A 246 -12.54 10.72 -33.26
CA PHE A 246 -13.41 11.26 -32.23
C PHE A 246 -13.79 10.15 -31.26
N GLY A 247 -13.73 10.43 -29.96
CA GLY A 247 -14.06 9.45 -28.95
C GLY A 247 -14.09 10.02 -27.54
N THR A 248 -14.65 9.22 -26.63
CA THR A 248 -14.63 9.47 -25.19
C THR A 248 -13.25 9.12 -24.63
N LEU A 249 -12.67 10.04 -23.87
CA LEU A 249 -11.43 9.85 -23.14
C LEU A 249 -11.76 9.31 -21.73
N PRO A 250 -11.27 8.13 -21.33
CA PRO A 250 -11.50 7.62 -19.99
C PRO A 250 -10.92 8.56 -18.94
N THR A 251 -11.64 8.77 -17.84
CA THR A 251 -11.23 9.61 -16.72
C THR A 251 -11.10 8.78 -15.44
N ALA A 252 -10.31 9.26 -14.48
CA ALA A 252 -10.16 8.68 -13.16
C ALA A 252 -10.47 9.72 -12.07
N PRO A 253 -11.76 9.95 -11.75
CA PRO A 253 -12.13 10.88 -10.69
C PRO A 253 -11.56 10.43 -9.33
N GLY A 254 -10.95 11.36 -8.60
CA GLY A 254 -10.34 11.06 -7.31
C GLY A 254 -8.96 10.41 -7.37
N ALA A 255 -8.38 10.25 -8.56
CA ALA A 255 -7.02 9.76 -8.75
C ALA A 255 -5.97 10.81 -8.44
N PHE A 256 -4.79 10.37 -8.01
CA PHE A 256 -3.66 11.25 -7.75
C PHE A 256 -3.09 11.80 -9.05
N ALA A 257 -2.66 13.06 -9.06
CA ALA A 257 -1.77 13.52 -10.10
C ALA A 257 -0.34 13.13 -9.72
N ILE A 258 0.37 12.50 -10.65
CA ILE A 258 1.77 12.10 -10.48
C ILE A 258 2.63 13.02 -11.34
N ASP A 259 3.56 13.76 -10.74
CA ASP A 259 4.64 14.44 -11.43
C ASP A 259 5.95 13.69 -11.18
N VAL A 260 6.46 13.03 -12.22
CA VAL A 260 7.70 12.26 -12.21
C VAL A 260 8.43 12.53 -13.53
N PRO A 261 9.77 12.69 -13.52
CA PRO A 261 10.53 12.79 -14.76
C PRO A 261 10.30 11.57 -15.65
N ARG A 262 10.01 11.80 -16.93
CA ARG A 262 9.76 10.73 -17.91
C ARG A 262 10.98 9.90 -18.23
N VAL A 263 12.15 10.52 -18.13
CA VAL A 263 13.43 9.90 -18.34
C VAL A 263 14.30 10.28 -17.15
N ILE A 264 14.85 9.27 -16.49
CA ILE A 264 15.83 9.39 -15.41
C ILE A 264 17.10 8.75 -15.94
N VAL A 265 18.26 9.41 -15.75
CA VAL A 265 19.54 8.84 -16.16
C VAL A 265 20.20 8.24 -14.93
N ALA A 266 20.36 6.92 -14.88
CA ALA A 266 21.04 6.23 -13.79
C ALA A 266 22.53 6.64 -13.76
N PRO A 267 23.13 6.82 -12.56
CA PRO A 267 22.61 6.46 -11.25
C PRO A 267 21.85 7.60 -10.53
N SER A 268 21.37 8.62 -11.25
CA SER A 268 20.72 9.76 -10.61
C SER A 268 19.46 9.33 -9.86
N ARG A 269 19.28 9.92 -8.67
CA ARG A 269 18.02 9.83 -7.92
C ARG A 269 17.08 10.89 -8.45
N ALA A 270 15.82 10.53 -8.57
CA ALA A 270 14.75 11.46 -8.93
C ALA A 270 13.76 11.58 -7.78
N GLN A 271 13.00 12.67 -7.79
CA GLN A 271 11.89 12.87 -6.89
C GLN A 271 10.59 12.86 -7.69
N ALA A 272 9.58 12.17 -7.17
CA ALA A 272 8.22 12.24 -7.66
C ALA A 272 7.34 13.03 -6.68
N ILE A 273 6.39 13.79 -7.22
CA ILE A 273 5.40 14.54 -6.45
C ILE A 273 4.02 13.94 -6.75
N LEU A 274 3.31 13.58 -5.69
CA LEU A 274 1.95 13.07 -5.77
C LEU A 274 0.99 14.11 -5.21
N VAL A 275 -0.03 14.48 -5.98
CA VAL A 275 -1.03 15.48 -5.59
C VAL A 275 -2.38 14.81 -5.45
N ALA A 276 -2.97 14.90 -4.26
CA ALA A 276 -4.28 14.35 -3.99
C ALA A 276 -5.38 15.31 -4.45
N PRO A 277 -6.42 14.84 -5.16
CA PRO A 277 -7.54 15.69 -5.57
C PRO A 277 -8.54 15.93 -4.42
N ASN A 278 -8.33 15.30 -3.25
CA ASN A 278 -9.22 15.36 -2.10
C ASN A 278 -8.42 15.30 -0.78
N ALA A 279 -9.09 15.57 0.34
CA ALA A 279 -8.51 15.65 1.68
C ALA A 279 -8.14 14.26 2.28
N ARG A 280 -7.39 13.45 1.54
CA ARG A 280 -6.81 12.20 2.04
C ARG A 280 -5.60 12.50 2.93
N GLU A 281 -5.35 11.61 3.88
CA GLU A 281 -4.19 11.73 4.78
C GLU A 281 -2.97 10.99 4.27
N HIS A 282 -3.14 9.97 3.43
CA HIS A 282 -2.07 9.11 2.94
C HIS A 282 -2.27 8.75 1.46
N VAL A 283 -1.16 8.40 0.80
CA VAL A 283 -1.14 7.79 -0.54
C VAL A 283 -0.31 6.51 -0.49
N TYR A 284 -0.81 5.46 -1.12
CA TYR A 284 -0.10 4.21 -1.35
C TYR A 284 0.61 4.30 -2.69
N VAL A 285 1.93 4.13 -2.67
CA VAL A 285 2.76 4.32 -3.85
C VAL A 285 3.64 3.11 -4.06
N GLU A 286 3.74 2.69 -5.32
CA GLU A 286 4.55 1.56 -5.72
C GLU A 286 5.39 1.95 -6.94
N VAL A 287 6.62 1.45 -6.98
CA VAL A 287 7.44 1.47 -8.19
C VAL A 287 7.59 0.04 -8.65
N ASP A 288 7.00 -0.25 -9.81
CA ASP A 288 7.08 -1.55 -10.43
C ASP A 288 7.99 -1.46 -11.66
N GLY A 289 8.90 -2.43 -11.81
CA GLY A 289 9.70 -2.64 -13.00
C GLY A 289 9.14 -3.78 -13.86
N GLU A 290 9.82 -4.16 -14.95
CA GLU A 290 9.34 -5.26 -15.82
C GLU A 290 9.34 -6.63 -15.13
N GLU A 291 10.20 -6.85 -14.12
CA GLU A 291 10.34 -8.12 -13.41
C GLU A 291 9.44 -8.22 -12.16
N GLY A 292 9.17 -7.10 -11.49
CA GLY A 292 8.56 -7.11 -10.17
C GLY A 292 8.56 -5.74 -9.52
N ARG A 293 8.23 -5.73 -8.23
CA ARG A 293 8.16 -4.51 -7.44
C ARG A 293 9.52 -4.11 -6.89
N GLU A 294 9.93 -2.89 -7.22
CA GLU A 294 11.17 -2.26 -6.75
C GLU A 294 10.96 -1.52 -5.42
N LEU A 295 9.76 -0.97 -5.23
CA LEU A 295 9.41 -0.17 -4.05
C LEU A 295 7.92 -0.27 -3.74
N GLY A 296 7.60 -0.31 -2.44
CA GLY A 296 6.28 0.01 -1.91
C GLY A 296 6.44 1.01 -0.77
N ALA A 297 5.56 2.01 -0.70
CA ALA A 297 5.57 3.03 0.34
C ALA A 297 4.16 3.55 0.67
N VAL A 298 3.96 3.90 1.94
CA VAL A 298 2.81 4.71 2.38
C VAL A 298 3.34 6.09 2.73
N LEU A 299 2.91 7.11 2.01
CA LEU A 299 3.39 8.47 2.20
C LEU A 299 2.30 9.35 2.83
N PRO A 300 2.62 10.13 3.86
CA PRO A 300 1.69 11.09 4.42
C PRO A 300 1.49 12.25 3.43
N LEU A 301 0.23 12.63 3.22
CA LEU A 301 -0.14 13.81 2.46
C LEU A 301 -0.12 15.04 3.35
N ARG A 302 0.48 16.12 2.86
CA ARG A 302 0.60 17.40 3.57
C ARG A 302 0.10 18.53 2.70
N VAL A 303 -0.69 19.42 3.28
CA VAL A 303 -1.08 20.69 2.63
C VAL A 303 0.04 21.68 2.88
N GLU A 304 0.61 22.22 1.80
CA GLU A 304 1.69 23.21 1.89
C GLU A 304 1.10 24.63 2.00
N PRO A 305 1.76 25.57 2.69
CA PRO A 305 1.28 26.94 2.76
C PRO A 305 1.10 27.56 1.36
N GLY A 306 -0.11 28.01 1.05
CA GLY A 306 -0.45 28.62 -0.24
C GLY A 306 -0.93 27.65 -1.33
N ASP A 307 -0.86 26.34 -1.10
CA ASP A 307 -1.44 25.34 -1.98
C ASP A 307 -2.56 24.58 -1.25
N PRO A 308 -3.83 24.68 -1.68
CA PRO A 308 -4.93 23.99 -1.02
C PRO A 308 -4.91 22.47 -1.22
N LEU A 309 -4.10 21.94 -2.15
CA LEU A 309 -4.07 20.52 -2.47
C LEU A 309 -3.03 19.75 -1.62
N PRO A 310 -3.41 18.63 -0.97
CA PRO A 310 -2.45 17.80 -0.26
C PRO A 310 -1.45 17.14 -1.20
N ARG A 311 -0.17 17.16 -0.83
CA ARG A 311 0.94 16.58 -1.60
C ARG A 311 1.75 15.59 -0.78
N ALA A 312 2.34 14.62 -1.46
CA ALA A 312 3.41 13.78 -0.94
C ALA A 312 4.62 13.86 -1.88
N ARG A 313 5.82 13.79 -1.32
CA ARG A 313 7.08 13.67 -2.07
C ARG A 313 7.62 12.27 -1.87
N LEU A 314 8.05 11.66 -2.96
CA LEU A 314 8.72 10.37 -2.96
C LEU A 314 10.11 10.53 -3.57
N ASP A 315 11.14 10.26 -2.78
CA ASP A 315 12.49 10.11 -3.29
C ASP A 315 12.63 8.70 -3.88
N LEU A 316 12.78 8.61 -5.20
CA LEU A 316 12.93 7.34 -5.88
C LEU A 316 14.30 6.74 -5.55
N PRO A 317 14.38 5.43 -5.25
CA PRO A 317 15.66 4.76 -5.09
C PRO A 317 16.42 4.75 -6.41
N GLU A 318 17.67 4.31 -6.37
CA GLU A 318 18.37 3.94 -7.59
C GLU A 318 17.63 2.75 -8.23
N LEU A 319 17.33 2.85 -9.52
CA LEU A 319 16.54 1.87 -10.25
C LEU A 319 17.39 1.27 -11.37
N ALA A 320 17.17 -0.01 -11.69
CA ALA A 320 17.82 -0.63 -12.83
C ALA A 320 17.38 0.05 -14.14
N PRO A 321 18.24 0.12 -15.17
CA PRO A 321 17.86 0.61 -16.49
C PRO A 321 16.67 -0.18 -17.06
N GLY A 322 15.72 0.54 -17.66
CA GLY A 322 14.49 -0.04 -18.21
C GLY A 322 13.25 0.83 -17.98
N ILE A 323 12.09 0.26 -18.31
CA ILE A 323 10.79 0.90 -18.10
C ILE A 323 10.31 0.57 -16.69
N HIS A 324 9.83 1.60 -16.01
CA HIS A 324 9.23 1.52 -14.69
C HIS A 324 7.88 2.21 -14.67
N TRP A 325 7.04 1.85 -13.71
CA TRP A 325 5.75 2.45 -13.48
C TRP A 325 5.66 2.94 -12.05
N LEU A 326 5.36 4.22 -11.88
CA LEU A 326 5.00 4.79 -10.59
C LEU A 326 3.49 4.70 -10.44
N VAL A 327 3.02 3.79 -9.59
CA VAL A 327 1.60 3.54 -9.31
C VAL A 327 1.21 4.27 -8.05
N ALA A 328 0.12 5.04 -8.09
CA ALA A 328 -0.43 5.73 -6.94
C ALA A 328 -1.89 5.33 -6.73
N SER A 329 -2.22 4.99 -5.50
CA SER A 329 -3.57 4.66 -5.09
C SER A 329 -3.93 5.24 -3.74
N GLY A 330 -5.23 5.43 -3.57
CA GLY A 330 -5.81 5.80 -2.30
C GLY A 330 -6.39 4.61 -1.53
N ASP A 331 -6.24 3.41 -2.08
CA ASP A 331 -6.59 2.12 -1.48
C ASP A 331 -5.31 1.26 -1.43
N PRO A 332 -5.00 0.60 -0.30
CA PRO A 332 -3.78 -0.20 -0.18
C PRO A 332 -3.67 -1.36 -1.17
N ARG A 333 -4.75 -1.76 -1.83
CA ARG A 333 -4.79 -2.83 -2.84
C ARG A 333 -5.14 -2.32 -4.23
N GLY A 334 -5.30 -1.01 -4.41
CA GLY A 334 -5.75 -0.45 -5.70
C GLY A 334 -4.77 -0.73 -6.85
N ALA A 335 -3.47 -0.78 -6.56
CA ALA A 335 -2.42 -1.08 -7.52
C ALA A 335 -2.44 -2.54 -8.02
N GLU A 336 -2.90 -3.50 -7.21
CA GLU A 336 -2.95 -4.92 -7.60
C GLU A 336 -3.82 -5.16 -8.84
N TYR A 337 -4.86 -4.33 -9.03
CA TYR A 337 -5.87 -4.51 -10.07
C TYR A 337 -6.07 -3.27 -10.96
N MET A 338 -5.27 -2.21 -10.77
CA MET A 338 -5.44 -0.92 -11.45
C MET A 338 -6.90 -0.41 -11.40
N SER A 339 -7.54 -0.61 -10.25
CA SER A 339 -8.98 -0.39 -10.07
C SER A 339 -9.29 0.95 -9.42
N GLY A 340 -10.55 1.40 -9.56
CA GLY A 340 -11.03 2.65 -8.96
C GLY A 340 -10.23 3.87 -9.46
N ALA A 341 -9.72 4.64 -8.50
CA ALA A 341 -8.95 5.87 -8.71
C ALA A 341 -7.43 5.64 -8.74
N THR A 342 -6.98 4.39 -8.93
CA THR A 342 -5.55 4.08 -9.09
C THR A 342 -5.07 4.58 -10.46
N ILE A 343 -3.93 5.26 -10.47
CA ILE A 343 -3.26 5.69 -11.70
C ILE A 343 -1.83 5.15 -11.68
N ALA A 344 -1.24 4.92 -12.85
CA ALA A 344 0.17 4.60 -12.98
C ALA A 344 0.80 5.42 -14.08
N LYS A 345 2.00 5.96 -13.84
CA LYS A 345 2.78 6.68 -14.85
C LYS A 345 4.02 5.93 -15.21
N ALA A 346 4.18 5.64 -16.49
CA ALA A 346 5.39 5.05 -17.03
C ALA A 346 6.50 6.10 -17.12
N PHE A 347 7.71 5.69 -16.77
CA PHE A 347 8.95 6.44 -16.98
C PHE A 347 10.10 5.49 -17.34
N MET A 348 11.13 6.03 -17.99
CA MET A 348 12.30 5.29 -18.43
C MET A 348 13.49 5.62 -17.54
N VAL A 349 14.24 4.61 -17.14
CA VAL A 349 15.57 4.75 -16.53
C VAL A 349 16.60 4.34 -17.58
N LYS A 350 17.50 5.25 -17.96
CA LYS A 350 18.57 5.01 -18.93
C LYS A 350 19.92 4.87 -18.24
N ASP A 351 20.82 4.10 -18.83
CA ASP A 351 22.22 4.12 -18.42
C ASP A 351 22.91 5.43 -18.83
N ASP A 352 23.79 5.96 -17.97
CA ASP A 352 24.67 7.12 -18.28
C ASP A 352 25.44 6.90 -19.60
N ALA A 353 25.85 5.67 -19.89
CA ALA A 353 26.55 5.30 -21.12
C ALA A 353 25.71 5.57 -22.38
N ASP A 354 24.40 5.31 -22.30
CA ASP A 354 23.46 5.53 -23.39
C ASP A 354 23.11 7.02 -23.55
N ALA A 355 23.03 7.75 -22.43
CA ALA A 355 22.81 9.20 -22.44
C ALA A 355 23.95 9.93 -23.18
N GLY A 356 25.21 9.57 -22.89
CA GLY A 356 26.37 10.14 -23.56
C GLY A 356 26.51 9.73 -25.04
N ALA A 357 25.91 8.63 -25.47
CA ALA A 357 25.90 8.23 -26.89
C ALA A 357 24.87 9.05 -27.70
N ALA A 358 23.69 9.31 -27.13
CA ALA A 358 22.66 10.14 -27.77
C ALA A 358 23.11 11.61 -27.91
N GLU A 359 23.78 12.15 -26.88
CA GLU A 359 24.32 13.52 -26.93
C GLU A 359 25.44 13.66 -27.98
N ARG A 360 26.32 12.66 -28.11
CA ARG A 360 27.38 12.64 -29.13
C ARG A 360 26.82 12.54 -30.56
N LEU A 361 25.80 11.72 -30.79
CA LEU A 361 25.14 11.62 -32.10
C LEU A 361 24.37 12.91 -32.47
N GLY A 362 23.82 13.62 -31.48
CA GLY A 362 23.20 14.94 -31.69
C GLY A 362 24.22 16.04 -32.00
N ALA A 363 25.39 16.02 -31.36
CA ALA A 363 26.47 16.98 -31.60
C ALA A 363 27.09 16.82 -33.00
N ASP A 364 27.29 15.58 -33.47
CA ASP A 364 27.86 15.32 -34.80
C ASP A 364 26.87 15.65 -35.95
N ALA A 365 25.56 15.50 -35.72
CA ALA A 365 24.53 15.88 -36.68
C ALA A 365 24.43 17.41 -36.87
N GLY A 366 24.72 18.19 -35.82
CA GLY A 366 24.77 19.66 -35.88
C GLY A 366 26.01 20.19 -36.59
N ALA A 367 27.17 19.57 -36.41
CA ALA A 367 28.43 19.99 -37.04
C ALA A 367 28.40 19.81 -38.57
N GLY A 368 27.79 18.73 -39.08
CA GLY A 368 27.68 18.47 -40.53
C GLY A 368 26.66 19.34 -41.29
N ALA A 369 25.77 20.04 -40.57
CA ALA A 369 24.77 20.94 -41.15
C ALA A 369 25.28 22.39 -41.24
N ALA A 370 26.10 22.84 -40.29
CA ALA A 370 26.71 24.18 -40.32
C ALA A 370 27.70 24.34 -41.49
N GLU A 371 28.45 23.29 -41.84
CA GLU A 371 29.47 23.34 -42.91
C GLU A 371 28.91 23.40 -44.34
N ARG A 372 27.61 23.12 -44.53
CA ARG A 372 26.95 23.17 -45.86
C ARG A 372 26.15 24.44 -46.13
N SER A 373 26.12 25.40 -45.19
CA SER A 373 25.36 26.66 -45.34
C SER A 373 26.24 27.89 -45.61
N GLY A 374 27.56 27.74 -45.68
CA GLY A 374 28.51 28.84 -45.86
C GLY A 374 29.10 28.97 -47.26
N ALA A 375 28.26 29.07 -48.30
CA ALA A 375 28.70 29.50 -49.64
C ALA A 375 27.54 30.14 -50.42
N ASP A 376 27.33 31.44 -50.17
CA ASP A 376 26.86 32.47 -51.10
C ASP A 376 25.97 33.50 -50.38
N ALA A 377 26.55 34.64 -50.04
CA ALA A 377 25.91 35.95 -50.09
C ALA A 377 26.95 37.03 -49.74
N GLY A 378 27.62 37.53 -50.78
CA GLY A 378 28.42 38.74 -50.70
C GLY A 378 27.54 40.00 -50.72
N ALA A 379 27.93 40.96 -49.87
CA ALA A 379 27.92 42.41 -50.06
C ALA A 379 26.58 43.12 -50.36
N ALA A 380 26.16 44.01 -49.45
CA ALA A 380 26.51 45.44 -49.48
C ALA A 380 25.56 46.27 -48.59
N GLY A 381 26.11 47.29 -47.92
CA GLY A 381 25.31 48.41 -47.41
C GLY A 381 25.63 48.83 -45.98
N ALA A 382 26.74 49.55 -45.81
CA ALA A 382 27.08 50.30 -44.61
C ALA A 382 26.38 51.67 -44.56
N ALA A 383 26.08 52.15 -43.35
CA ALA A 383 25.88 53.53 -42.87
C ALA A 383 24.96 53.46 -41.62
N ASP A 384 25.08 54.21 -40.53
CA ASP A 384 25.99 55.25 -40.04
C ASP A 384 25.70 55.43 -38.53
N ALA A 385 26.58 56.15 -37.84
CA ALA A 385 26.69 56.35 -36.39
C ALA A 385 25.62 57.26 -35.74
N GLY A 386 25.58 57.21 -34.40
CA GLY A 386 24.95 58.22 -33.53
C GLY A 386 24.73 57.69 -32.10
N ALA A 387 25.66 57.90 -31.16
CA ALA A 387 25.58 58.94 -30.11
C ALA A 387 24.37 58.77 -29.18
N ALA A 388 24.53 58.24 -27.97
CA ALA A 388 25.02 58.87 -26.73
C ALA A 388 23.89 59.34 -25.80
N GLU A 389 24.00 58.88 -24.55
CA GLU A 389 23.78 59.64 -23.30
C GLU A 389 22.40 59.62 -22.56
N ARG A 390 22.54 59.43 -21.22
CA ARG A 390 21.73 59.90 -20.06
C ARG A 390 20.69 58.93 -19.45
N LEU A 391 20.98 58.44 -18.23
CA LEU A 391 20.50 58.89 -16.89
C LEU A 391 19.05 58.44 -16.61
N GLY A 392 18.66 57.89 -15.46
CA GLY A 392 19.30 57.83 -14.16
C GLY A 392 18.50 56.95 -13.17
N ALA A 393 19.00 56.95 -11.94
CA ALA A 393 18.63 56.08 -10.83
C ALA A 393 17.34 56.46 -10.07
N ALA A 394 16.86 55.50 -9.27
CA ALA A 394 16.16 55.56 -7.96
C ALA A 394 15.06 54.47 -7.94
N GLY A 395 14.97 53.54 -6.98
CA GLY A 395 15.34 53.58 -5.57
C GLY A 395 14.13 54.04 -4.74
N VAL A 396 13.27 53.11 -4.31
CA VAL A 396 12.31 53.35 -3.21
C VAL A 396 12.17 52.08 -2.37
N ASP A 397 12.74 52.15 -1.18
CA ASP A 397 12.43 51.35 0.00
C ASP A 397 11.38 52.10 0.83
N SER A 398 10.43 51.36 1.40
CA SER A 398 9.66 51.69 2.62
C SER A 398 8.76 50.49 2.91
N GLY A 399 8.71 49.89 4.10
CA GLY A 399 8.90 50.44 5.43
C GLY A 399 7.63 50.16 6.25
N ALA A 400 7.79 49.27 7.22
CA ALA A 400 6.91 48.84 8.31
C ALA A 400 5.67 49.68 8.71
N ALA A 401 4.62 48.98 9.14
CA ALA A 401 3.77 49.40 10.26
C ALA A 401 3.15 48.20 11.01
N GLU A 402 3.01 48.42 12.31
CA GLU A 402 2.80 47.50 13.42
C GLU A 402 1.33 47.54 13.90
N ARG A 403 0.91 46.48 14.62
CA ARG A 403 -0.06 46.42 15.76
C ARG A 403 -1.56 46.19 15.57
N LEU A 404 -2.05 45.50 16.62
CA LEU A 404 -3.40 45.18 17.12
C LEU A 404 -3.97 43.84 16.60
N GLY A 405 -4.37 42.85 17.42
CA GLY A 405 -4.56 42.78 18.86
C GLY A 405 -5.94 42.20 19.24
N ALA A 406 -6.06 40.86 19.25
CA ALA A 406 -7.01 40.01 20.03
C ALA A 406 -8.53 40.02 19.71
N PRO A 407 -9.35 39.06 20.21
CA PRO A 407 -9.08 37.70 20.70
C PRO A 407 -9.97 36.59 20.07
N ALA A 408 -9.63 35.35 20.41
CA ALA A 408 -10.39 34.12 20.15
C ALA A 408 -11.73 34.04 20.88
N VAL A 409 -12.72 33.40 20.24
CA VAL A 409 -13.90 32.81 20.90
C VAL A 409 -14.04 31.37 20.43
N ARG A 410 -13.89 30.44 21.38
CA ARG A 410 -14.35 29.06 21.29
C ARG A 410 -15.85 29.02 21.54
N SER A 411 -16.57 28.20 20.79
CA SER A 411 -17.80 27.57 21.29
C SER A 411 -17.94 26.18 20.67
N ASP A 412 -17.87 25.18 21.55
CA ASP A 412 -18.36 23.83 21.33
C ASP A 412 -19.86 23.84 21.02
N ALA A 413 -20.28 23.02 20.05
CA ALA A 413 -21.63 22.48 20.01
C ALA A 413 -21.66 21.16 19.23
N ARG A 414 -21.59 20.04 19.98
CA ARG A 414 -22.15 18.75 19.55
C ARG A 414 -23.66 18.81 19.70
N GLY A 415 -24.40 18.40 18.68
CA GLY A 415 -25.85 18.17 18.77
C GLY A 415 -26.49 17.87 17.43
N ALA A 416 -26.87 16.62 17.22
CA ALA A 416 -27.42 16.03 16.00
C ALA A 416 -28.83 16.54 15.63
N ALA A 417 -29.16 16.56 14.33
CA ALA A 417 -30.41 16.00 13.78
C ALA A 417 -30.45 16.00 12.24
N GLU A 418 -30.76 14.82 11.74
CA GLU A 418 -31.27 14.41 10.43
C GLU A 418 -32.39 15.30 9.83
N ARG A 419 -32.29 15.66 8.53
CA ARG A 419 -33.28 15.38 7.45
C ARG A 419 -33.17 16.34 6.26
N LEU A 420 -33.04 15.73 5.08
CA LEU A 420 -33.53 16.13 3.75
C LEU A 420 -33.28 17.57 3.27
N GLY A 421 -32.37 17.70 2.32
CA GLY A 421 -32.25 18.87 1.44
C GLY A 421 -31.19 18.65 0.39
N ALA A 422 -31.61 18.29 -0.81
CA ALA A 422 -30.77 18.33 -2.00
C ALA A 422 -30.29 19.77 -2.22
N ASP A 423 -28.98 19.99 -2.15
CA ASP A 423 -28.26 21.07 -2.81
C ASP A 423 -26.76 20.84 -2.59
N ALA A 424 -26.16 20.01 -3.46
CA ALA A 424 -24.71 19.95 -3.60
C ALA A 424 -24.30 21.07 -4.56
N GLY A 425 -24.18 22.28 -4.02
CA GLY A 425 -23.41 23.35 -4.66
C GLY A 425 -21.97 22.87 -4.81
N ALA A 426 -21.54 22.64 -6.05
CA ALA A 426 -20.14 22.41 -6.37
C ALA A 426 -19.33 23.63 -5.91
N PRO A 427 -18.32 23.47 -5.03
CA PRO A 427 -17.43 24.59 -4.76
C PRO A 427 -16.58 24.83 -6.01
N ALA A 428 -16.41 26.10 -6.34
CA ALA A 428 -15.51 26.57 -7.38
C ALA A 428 -14.05 26.23 -7.01
N VAL A 429 -13.61 25.00 -7.31
CA VAL A 429 -12.20 24.57 -7.18
C VAL A 429 -11.39 24.90 -8.44
N ALA A 430 -12.06 25.33 -9.52
CA ALA A 430 -11.41 25.63 -10.80
C ALA A 430 -10.39 26.80 -10.74
N GLY A 431 -10.57 27.77 -9.82
CA GLY A 431 -9.75 28.99 -9.80
C GLY A 431 -8.42 28.91 -9.02
N ALA A 432 -8.18 27.83 -8.27
CA ALA A 432 -6.95 27.67 -7.47
C ALA A 432 -5.89 26.81 -8.19
N ALA A 433 -6.31 25.84 -9.02
CA ALA A 433 -5.39 25.03 -9.82
C ALA A 433 -4.71 25.82 -10.96
N GLU A 434 -5.37 26.88 -11.44
CA GLU A 434 -4.93 27.65 -12.61
C GLU A 434 -3.72 28.56 -12.33
N ARG A 435 -3.45 28.92 -11.05
CA ARG A 435 -2.40 29.88 -10.68
C ARG A 435 -1.09 29.27 -10.18
N SER A 436 -1.05 28.01 -9.74
CA SER A 436 0.22 27.38 -9.30
C SER A 436 0.93 26.56 -10.39
N GLY A 437 0.25 26.27 -11.52
CA GLY A 437 0.82 25.51 -12.64
C GLY A 437 1.52 26.35 -13.72
N ALA A 438 1.28 27.66 -13.78
CA ALA A 438 1.71 28.49 -14.91
C ALA A 438 3.23 28.79 -14.90
N ASP A 439 3.84 29.06 -13.74
CA ASP A 439 5.26 29.48 -13.67
C ASP A 439 6.26 28.30 -13.78
N ALA A 440 5.84 27.07 -13.52
CA ALA A 440 6.66 25.87 -13.73
C ALA A 440 6.55 25.28 -15.15
N SER A 441 5.58 25.74 -15.95
CA SER A 441 5.27 25.21 -17.28
C SER A 441 6.13 25.84 -18.40
N ALA A 442 6.48 27.13 -18.26
CA ALA A 442 7.17 27.88 -19.32
C ALA A 442 8.59 27.40 -19.63
N THR A 443 9.34 26.88 -18.64
CA THR A 443 10.67 26.27 -18.83
C THR A 443 10.62 24.80 -19.25
N ARG A 444 9.44 24.17 -19.26
CA ARG A 444 9.26 22.75 -19.58
C ARG A 444 9.05 22.51 -21.09
N SER A 445 8.48 23.48 -21.82
CA SER A 445 8.08 23.34 -23.24
C SER A 445 9.24 23.06 -24.21
N ASP A 446 10.41 23.67 -24.01
CA ASP A 446 11.51 23.57 -25.00
C ASP A 446 12.40 22.34 -24.79
N ALA A 447 12.36 21.72 -23.61
CA ALA A 447 13.05 20.45 -23.31
C ALA A 447 12.31 19.20 -23.84
N VAL A 448 11.04 19.33 -24.25
CA VAL A 448 10.21 18.21 -24.72
C VAL A 448 10.65 17.69 -26.09
N GLY A 449 11.32 18.51 -26.92
CA GLY A 449 11.70 18.13 -28.29
C GLY A 449 12.62 16.92 -28.41
N GLY A 450 13.58 16.76 -27.48
CA GLY A 450 14.50 15.61 -27.45
C GLY A 450 14.00 14.42 -26.63
N LEU A 451 13.17 14.67 -25.61
CA LEU A 451 12.62 13.65 -24.71
C LEU A 451 11.37 12.95 -25.28
N GLY A 452 10.72 13.54 -26.29
CA GLY A 452 9.43 13.08 -26.80
C GLY A 452 9.45 11.67 -27.39
N CYS A 453 10.59 11.22 -27.93
CA CYS A 453 10.66 9.94 -28.62
C CYS A 453 10.78 8.75 -27.64
N ASP A 454 11.50 8.91 -26.52
CA ASP A 454 11.57 7.88 -25.49
C ASP A 454 10.32 7.86 -24.60
N ALA A 455 9.72 9.04 -24.37
CA ALA A 455 8.46 9.16 -23.65
C ALA A 455 7.31 8.43 -24.37
N ASP A 456 7.33 8.37 -25.71
CA ASP A 456 6.39 7.57 -26.49
C ASP A 456 6.50 6.07 -26.20
N VAL A 457 7.73 5.54 -26.11
CA VAL A 457 7.94 4.12 -25.80
C VAL A 457 7.35 3.76 -24.44
N ALA A 458 7.56 4.62 -23.43
CA ALA A 458 6.99 4.43 -22.10
C ALA A 458 5.45 4.53 -22.12
N ALA A 459 4.89 5.49 -22.85
CA ALA A 459 3.44 5.70 -22.93
C ALA A 459 2.68 4.56 -23.64
N ARG A 460 3.34 3.88 -24.60
CA ARG A 460 2.76 2.73 -25.30
C ARG A 460 2.83 1.43 -24.49
N ARG A 461 3.35 1.48 -23.26
CA ARG A 461 3.45 0.31 -22.38
C ARG A 461 2.37 0.44 -21.31
N GLY A 462 1.32 -0.35 -21.47
CA GLY A 462 0.22 -0.39 -20.53
C GLY A 462 0.69 -0.92 -19.18
N VAL A 463 0.04 -0.47 -18.12
CA VAL A 463 0.37 -0.92 -16.76
C VAL A 463 -0.51 -2.11 -16.43
N VAL A 464 0.13 -3.20 -16.02
CA VAL A 464 -0.57 -4.30 -15.36
C VAL A 464 -0.16 -4.24 -13.90
N GLY A 465 -1.14 -4.25 -13.00
CA GLY A 465 -0.86 -4.31 -11.56
C GLY A 465 -0.05 -5.57 -11.23
N PHE A 466 0.88 -5.45 -10.29
CA PHE A 466 1.63 -6.60 -9.78
C PHE A 466 0.81 -7.24 -8.65
N PRO A 467 0.15 -8.39 -8.89
CA PRO A 467 -0.70 -8.99 -7.87
C PRO A 467 0.18 -9.47 -6.72
N ARG A 468 -0.21 -9.10 -5.51
CA ARG A 468 0.39 -9.65 -4.30
C ARG A 468 -0.26 -10.97 -3.95
N TRP A 469 0.47 -11.82 -3.25
CA TRP A 469 -0.09 -13.04 -2.66
C TRP A 469 0.06 -13.02 -1.15
N LEU A 470 -0.88 -13.66 -0.46
CA LEU A 470 -0.77 -13.86 0.98
C LEU A 470 0.37 -14.85 1.24
N ALA A 471 1.49 -14.33 1.72
CA ALA A 471 2.70 -15.08 2.01
C ALA A 471 2.66 -15.71 3.40
N ILE A 472 2.19 -14.96 4.41
CA ILE A 472 2.09 -15.43 5.79
C ILE A 472 0.77 -14.97 6.41
N ASP A 473 0.03 -15.94 6.97
CA ASP A 473 -1.17 -15.70 7.75
C ASP A 473 -0.86 -15.81 9.26
N GLY A 474 -0.54 -14.68 9.89
CA GLY A 474 -0.33 -14.59 11.32
C GLY A 474 -1.59 -14.92 12.12
N ILE A 475 -2.78 -14.65 11.58
CA ILE A 475 -4.06 -14.93 12.25
C ILE A 475 -4.28 -16.44 12.36
N ALA A 476 -4.02 -17.20 11.29
CA ALA A 476 -4.15 -18.65 11.32
C ALA A 476 -3.22 -19.28 12.37
N THR A 477 -1.98 -18.78 12.45
CA THR A 477 -0.96 -19.25 13.39
C THR A 477 -1.32 -18.93 14.84
N ARG A 478 -1.63 -17.67 15.13
CA ARG A 478 -2.03 -17.20 16.47
C ARG A 478 -3.35 -17.82 16.91
N GLY A 479 -4.31 -17.94 16.00
CA GLY A 479 -5.59 -18.60 16.23
C GLY A 479 -5.43 -20.09 16.55
N ALA A 480 -4.49 -20.81 15.91
CA ALA A 480 -4.19 -22.20 16.23
C ALA A 480 -3.61 -22.34 17.65
N GLN A 481 -2.69 -21.45 18.05
CA GLN A 481 -2.16 -21.40 19.41
C GLN A 481 -3.25 -21.09 20.44
N ASN A 482 -4.12 -20.13 20.16
CA ASN A 482 -5.24 -19.77 21.04
C ASN A 482 -6.24 -20.93 21.19
N ARG A 483 -6.57 -21.63 20.09
CA ARG A 483 -7.39 -22.87 20.13
C ARG A 483 -6.72 -23.97 20.93
N ALA A 484 -5.39 -24.13 20.84
CA ALA A 484 -4.67 -25.10 21.65
C ALA A 484 -4.71 -24.76 23.15
N ARG A 485 -4.55 -23.48 23.51
CA ARG A 485 -4.75 -22.98 24.90
C ARG A 485 -6.17 -23.21 25.38
N HIS A 486 -7.17 -22.90 24.54
CA HIS A 486 -8.58 -23.17 24.81
C HIS A 486 -8.84 -24.64 25.12
N ARG A 487 -8.36 -25.55 24.26
CA ARG A 487 -8.51 -27.01 24.48
C ARG A 487 -7.82 -27.48 25.76
N ARG A 488 -6.64 -26.95 26.10
CA ARG A 488 -5.95 -27.27 27.36
C ARG A 488 -6.74 -26.77 28.58
N GLY A 489 -7.20 -25.51 28.56
CA GLY A 489 -8.01 -24.94 29.63
C GLY A 489 -9.31 -25.71 29.85
N LEU A 490 -9.99 -26.06 28.76
CA LEU A 490 -11.19 -26.90 28.79
C LEU A 490 -10.91 -28.30 29.35
N PHE A 491 -9.83 -28.95 28.90
CA PHE A 491 -9.44 -30.26 29.40
C PHE A 491 -9.14 -30.24 30.91
N ILE A 492 -8.40 -29.23 31.39
CA ILE A 492 -8.11 -29.04 32.82
C ILE A 492 -9.43 -28.87 33.60
N GLY A 493 -10.34 -28.02 33.11
CA GLY A 493 -11.64 -27.80 33.74
C GLY A 493 -12.51 -29.06 33.80
N LEU A 494 -12.63 -29.79 32.69
CA LEU A 494 -13.40 -31.04 32.62
C LEU A 494 -12.80 -32.14 33.50
N PHE A 495 -11.47 -32.26 33.52
CA PHE A 495 -10.79 -33.22 34.38
C PHE A 495 -11.03 -32.92 35.87
N ALA A 496 -10.97 -31.64 36.27
CA ALA A 496 -11.25 -31.21 37.64
C ALA A 496 -12.70 -31.50 38.05
N LEU A 497 -13.67 -31.25 37.16
CA LEU A 497 -15.08 -31.60 37.38
C LEU A 497 -15.28 -33.12 37.53
N GLY A 498 -14.65 -33.91 36.65
CA GLY A 498 -14.71 -35.37 36.72
C GLY A 498 -14.12 -35.92 38.02
N ALA A 499 -12.97 -35.41 38.47
CA ALA A 499 -12.34 -35.79 39.72
C ALA A 499 -13.20 -35.42 40.94
N ALA A 500 -13.86 -34.25 40.90
CA ALA A 500 -14.75 -33.80 41.96
C ALA A 500 -16.01 -34.66 42.08
N ALA A 501 -16.65 -34.97 40.95
CA ALA A 501 -17.82 -35.85 40.90
C ALA A 501 -17.49 -37.25 41.44
N LEU A 502 -16.32 -37.81 41.06
CA LEU A 502 -15.89 -39.11 41.57
C LEU A 502 -15.65 -39.09 43.09
N LEU A 503 -15.02 -38.03 43.59
CA LEU A 503 -14.80 -37.85 45.03
C LEU A 503 -16.12 -37.73 45.80
N GLU A 504 -17.08 -36.99 45.27
CA GLU A 504 -18.41 -36.83 45.86
C GLU A 504 -19.15 -38.17 45.96
N VAL A 505 -19.18 -38.95 44.87
CA VAL A 505 -19.79 -40.29 44.85
C VAL A 505 -19.15 -41.22 45.90
N LEU A 506 -17.82 -41.18 46.05
CA LEU A 506 -17.11 -41.98 47.04
C LEU A 506 -17.41 -41.55 48.47
N LEU A 507 -17.50 -40.24 48.73
CA LEU A 507 -17.87 -39.72 50.05
C LEU A 507 -19.31 -40.09 50.41
N LEU A 508 -20.25 -39.96 49.47
CA LEU A 508 -21.65 -40.36 49.65
C LEU A 508 -21.78 -41.87 49.89
N THR A 509 -21.07 -42.69 49.12
CA THR A 509 -21.07 -44.15 49.28
C THR A 509 -20.50 -44.55 50.64
N ALA A 510 -19.42 -43.90 51.07
CA ALA A 510 -18.81 -44.15 52.37
C ALA A 510 -19.72 -43.70 53.54
N ALA A 511 -20.45 -42.59 53.39
CA ALA A 511 -21.43 -42.14 54.37
C ALA A 511 -22.63 -43.09 54.45
N ALA A 512 -23.15 -43.55 53.32
CA ALA A 512 -24.26 -44.51 53.27
C ALA A 512 -23.90 -45.87 53.91
N ARG A 513 -22.68 -46.36 53.69
CA ARG A 513 -22.20 -47.59 54.33
C ARG A 513 -22.11 -47.45 55.85
N GLU A 514 -21.60 -46.32 56.33
CA GLU A 514 -21.48 -46.07 57.76
C GLU A 514 -22.85 -45.90 58.42
N ALA A 515 -23.78 -45.19 57.78
CA ALA A 515 -25.17 -45.09 58.23
C ALA A 515 -25.85 -46.47 58.32
N LYS A 516 -25.65 -47.35 57.34
CA LYS A 516 -26.13 -48.74 57.39
C LYS A 516 -25.54 -49.52 58.55
N LEU A 517 -24.24 -49.38 58.83
CA LEU A 517 -23.59 -50.06 59.96
C LEU A 517 -24.11 -49.56 61.30
N VAL A 518 -24.33 -48.25 61.44
CA VAL A 518 -24.91 -47.65 62.66
C VAL A 518 -26.34 -48.11 62.87
N LEU A 519 -27.16 -48.14 61.81
CA LEU A 519 -28.51 -48.70 61.87
C LEU A 519 -28.50 -50.18 62.26
N ALA A 520 -27.63 -50.99 61.65
CA ALA A 520 -27.50 -52.40 61.98
C ALA A 520 -27.03 -52.62 63.43
N GLN A 521 -26.13 -51.78 63.95
CA GLN A 521 -25.70 -51.81 65.35
C GLN A 521 -26.80 -51.39 66.32
N ALA A 522 -27.61 -50.38 65.95
CA ALA A 522 -28.77 -49.97 66.74
C ALA A 522 -29.89 -51.02 66.74
N GLU A 523 -29.98 -51.82 65.68
CA GLU A 523 -30.90 -52.96 65.59
C GLU A 523 -30.38 -54.19 66.37
N SER A 524 -29.06 -54.31 66.55
CA SER A 524 -28.40 -55.39 67.28
C SER A 524 -27.96 -54.96 68.69
N ASP A 525 -28.90 -54.82 69.62
CA ASP A 525 -28.61 -54.69 71.06
C ASP A 525 -28.09 -56.03 71.66
N ALA A 526 -26.92 -56.49 71.20
CA ALA A 526 -26.17 -57.59 71.80
C ALA A 526 -24.66 -57.26 71.79
N PRO A 527 -23.95 -57.35 72.94
CA PRO A 527 -22.57 -56.86 73.05
C PRO A 527 -21.58 -57.93 72.54
N GLU A 528 -21.13 -57.81 71.29
CA GLU A 528 -20.01 -58.62 70.81
C GLU A 528 -18.94 -57.81 70.08
N ARG A 529 -17.68 -58.07 70.45
CA ARG A 529 -16.48 -57.32 70.03
C ARG A 529 -16.12 -57.65 68.58
N VAL A 530 -16.39 -56.72 67.68
CA VAL A 530 -15.95 -56.80 66.28
C VAL A 530 -14.60 -56.09 66.11
N THR A 531 -13.56 -56.86 65.78
CA THR A 531 -12.25 -56.37 65.34
C THR A 531 -12.33 -55.96 63.87
N ALA A 532 -12.84 -54.76 63.59
CA ALA A 532 -13.00 -54.27 62.23
C ALA A 532 -11.67 -53.86 61.60
N LYS A 533 -11.32 -54.53 60.50
CA LYS A 533 -10.19 -54.19 59.61
C LYS A 533 -10.40 -52.77 59.04
N PRO A 534 -9.37 -51.90 59.02
CA PRO A 534 -9.54 -50.52 58.58
C PRO A 534 -9.99 -50.45 57.12
N PRO A 535 -11.00 -49.63 56.79
CA PRO A 535 -11.58 -49.59 55.45
C PRO A 535 -10.61 -48.91 54.47
N GLY A 536 -10.22 -49.62 53.42
CA GLY A 536 -9.34 -49.12 52.35
C GLY A 536 -9.88 -47.88 51.60
N GLY A 537 -11.13 -47.46 51.84
CA GLY A 537 -11.72 -46.27 51.22
C GLY A 537 -11.02 -44.94 51.58
N GLY A 538 -10.33 -44.86 52.72
CA GLY A 538 -9.59 -43.65 53.10
C GLY A 538 -8.45 -43.30 52.12
N VAL A 539 -7.80 -44.32 51.54
CA VAL A 539 -6.69 -44.13 50.59
C VAL A 539 -7.22 -43.57 49.27
N VAL A 540 -8.38 -44.05 48.79
CA VAL A 540 -8.98 -43.58 47.53
C VAL A 540 -9.42 -42.12 47.65
N VAL A 541 -10.03 -41.75 48.79
CA VAL A 541 -10.44 -40.36 49.08
C VAL A 541 -9.21 -39.45 49.14
N ALA A 542 -8.16 -39.85 49.87
CA ALA A 542 -6.92 -39.06 49.95
C ALA A 542 -6.25 -38.88 48.57
N LEU A 543 -6.25 -39.93 47.75
CA LEU A 543 -5.70 -39.88 46.39
C LEU A 543 -6.47 -38.90 45.50
N LEU A 544 -7.79 -38.88 45.56
CA LEU A 544 -8.61 -37.96 44.75
C LEU A 544 -8.48 -36.51 45.19
N VAL A 545 -8.39 -36.26 46.49
CA VAL A 545 -8.09 -34.91 47.02
C VAL A 545 -6.72 -34.44 46.56
N ALA A 546 -5.73 -35.32 46.57
CA ALA A 546 -4.41 -35.02 46.03
C ALA A 546 -4.47 -34.72 44.53
N ILE A 547 -5.18 -35.53 43.74
CA ILE A 547 -5.39 -35.29 42.30
C ILE A 547 -6.07 -33.94 42.05
N LEU A 548 -7.09 -33.57 42.83
CA LEU A 548 -7.74 -32.26 42.72
C LEU A 548 -6.78 -31.11 43.06
N GLY A 549 -6.00 -31.26 44.13
CA GLY A 549 -4.98 -30.29 44.53
C GLY A 549 -3.90 -30.13 43.45
N PHE A 550 -3.46 -31.23 42.83
CA PHE A 550 -2.50 -31.20 41.73
C PHE A 550 -3.09 -30.61 40.45
N ALA A 551 -4.36 -30.89 40.13
CA ALA A 551 -5.05 -30.28 39.00
C ALA A 551 -5.18 -28.76 39.17
N PHE A 552 -5.51 -28.31 40.38
CA PHE A 552 -5.54 -26.89 40.71
C PHE A 552 -4.15 -26.24 40.62
N LEU A 553 -3.13 -26.90 41.18
CA LEU A 553 -1.75 -26.41 41.10
C LEU A 553 -1.27 -26.31 39.65
N ALA A 554 -1.56 -27.33 38.83
CA ALA A 554 -1.25 -27.33 37.40
C ALA A 554 -1.95 -26.19 36.67
N ALA A 555 -3.23 -25.93 36.99
CA ALA A 555 -3.98 -24.80 36.45
C ALA A 555 -3.33 -23.45 36.83
N LEU A 556 -2.89 -23.28 38.08
CA LEU A 556 -2.18 -22.07 38.51
C LEU A 556 -0.82 -21.88 37.82
N VAL A 557 -0.06 -22.97 37.65
CA VAL A 557 1.24 -22.94 36.95
C VAL A 557 1.03 -22.52 35.50
N VAL A 558 0.03 -23.10 34.82
CA VAL A 558 -0.31 -22.75 33.43
C VAL A 558 -0.85 -21.33 33.32
N ALA A 559 -1.59 -20.82 34.31
CA ALA A 559 -2.11 -19.46 34.30
C ALA A 559 -1.04 -18.38 34.52
N LYS A 560 0.10 -18.74 35.13
CA LYS A 560 1.20 -17.80 35.43
C LYS A 560 2.28 -17.77 34.34
N ALA A 561 2.43 -18.86 33.58
CA ALA A 561 3.32 -18.95 32.42
C ALA A 561 2.76 -18.14 31.24
#